data_AF-A0A8J1L485-F1
#
_entry.id   AF-A0A8J1L485-F1
#
_cell.length_a   1.000
_cell.length_b   1.000
_cell.length_c   1.000
_cell.angle_alpha   90.00
_cell.angle_beta   90.00
_cell.angle_gamma   90.00
#
_symmetry.space_group_name_H-M   'P 1'
#
loop_
_entity.id
_entity.type
_entity.pdbx_description
1 polymer ?
#
loop_
_entity_poly.entity_id
_entity_poly.type
_entity_poly.pdbx_seq_one_letter_code
_entity_poly.pdbx_strand_id
1 'polypeptide(L)'
;MDITTHSLMLLLNSFTYFPVGLLEHVPQKINERPPYYMGRDYMETLMANQNVTDWIKISEMLLGPVPPNFSFLPKHKANSSK
;
A
#
# COMPACT_ATOMS: atom_id res chain seq x y z
N MET A 1 33.89 -14.18 16.83
CA MET A 1 32.66 -14.16 16.00
C MET A 1 33.11 -14.55 14.61
N ASP A 2 32.99 -15.84 14.29
CA ASP A 2 33.72 -16.47 13.20
C ASP A 2 33.12 -16.19 11.82
N ILE A 3 33.98 -16.23 10.80
CA ILE A 3 33.71 -15.93 9.38
C ILE A 3 32.49 -16.72 8.84
N THR A 4 32.20 -17.89 9.42
CA THR A 4 31.06 -18.74 9.12
C THR A 4 29.72 -18.08 9.44
N THR A 5 29.63 -17.30 10.52
CA THR A 5 28.41 -16.57 10.91
C THR A 5 28.13 -15.38 10.00
N HIS A 6 29.17 -14.68 9.55
CA HIS A 6 29.05 -13.59 8.57
C HIS A 6 28.63 -14.10 7.19
N SER A 7 29.19 -15.23 6.76
CA SER A 7 28.84 -15.87 5.48
C SER A 7 27.40 -16.41 5.48
N LEU A 8 26.95 -17.04 6.58
CA LEU A 8 25.57 -17.49 6.74
C LEU A 8 24.57 -16.33 6.79
N MET A 9 24.93 -15.20 7.41
CA MET A 9 24.07 -14.01 7.45
C MET A 9 23.89 -13.37 6.07
N LEU A 10 24.96 -13.29 5.27
CA LEU A 10 24.89 -12.82 3.88
C LEU A 10 24.03 -13.74 3.02
N LEU A 11 24.19 -15.06 3.18
CA LEU A 11 23.45 -16.06 2.41
C LEU A 11 21.94 -16.07 2.78
N LEU A 12 21.59 -15.91 4.06
CA LEU A 12 20.20 -15.76 4.52
C LEU A 12 19.54 -14.46 4.01
N ASN A 13 20.25 -13.33 4.02
CA ASN A 13 19.74 -12.05 3.49
C ASN A 13 19.62 -12.01 1.96
N SER A 14 20.22 -12.97 1.26
CA SER A 14 20.16 -13.05 -0.21
C SER A 14 18.89 -13.77 -0.71
N PHE A 15 18.27 -14.59 0.14
CA PHE A 15 17.08 -15.38 -0.21
C PHE A 15 15.74 -14.68 0.07
N THR A 16 15.76 -13.55 0.76
CA THR A 16 14.58 -12.69 0.91
C THR A 16 14.60 -11.66 -0.20
N TYR A 17 13.63 -11.74 -1.11
CA TYR A 17 13.40 -10.71 -2.11
C TYR A 17 13.12 -9.38 -1.39
N PHE A 18 14.14 -8.53 -1.28
CA PHE A 18 13.98 -7.17 -0.79
C PHE A 18 13.76 -6.28 -2.01
N PRO A 19 12.59 -5.61 -2.12
CA PRO A 19 12.28 -4.84 -3.31
C PRO A 19 13.32 -3.72 -3.42
N VAL A 20 14.05 -3.69 -4.55
CA VAL A 20 15.16 -2.77 -4.79
C VAL A 20 14.78 -1.30 -4.61
N GLY A 21 13.50 -0.94 -4.83
CA GLY A 21 12.99 0.41 -4.59
C GLY A 21 13.03 0.87 -3.13
N LEU A 22 13.08 -0.04 -2.14
CA LEU A 22 13.28 0.32 -0.72
C LEU A 22 14.73 0.69 -0.39
N LEU A 23 15.69 0.33 -1.25
CA LEU A 23 17.13 0.59 -1.06
C LEU A 23 17.59 1.89 -1.74
N GLU A 24 16.71 2.56 -2.50
CA GLU A 24 17.04 3.81 -3.21
C GLU A 24 17.27 5.01 -2.28
N HIS A 25 16.80 4.95 -1.04
CA HIS A 25 17.03 5.97 0.00
C HIS A 25 17.54 5.33 1.29
N VAL A 26 18.82 5.56 1.61
CA VAL A 26 19.46 5.16 2.87
C VAL A 26 19.84 6.45 3.62
N PRO A 27 19.52 6.60 4.93
CA PRO A 27 18.99 5.59 5.86
C PRO A 27 17.45 5.51 5.89
N GLN A 28 16.92 4.28 5.83
CA GLN A 28 15.50 3.98 6.05
C GLN A 28 15.10 4.42 7.46
N LYS A 29 14.12 5.32 7.60
CA LYS A 29 13.62 5.73 8.92
C LYS A 29 12.55 4.75 9.39
N ILE A 30 12.58 4.37 10.68
CA ILE A 30 11.61 3.43 11.30
C ILE A 30 10.13 3.85 11.12
N ASN A 31 9.85 5.14 10.94
CA ASN A 31 8.51 5.70 10.73
C ASN A 31 8.29 6.26 9.31
N GLU A 32 9.16 5.91 8.36
CA GLU A 32 9.00 6.33 6.98
C GLU A 32 7.80 5.63 6.38
N ARG A 33 6.77 6.41 6.03
CA ARG A 33 5.62 5.86 5.33
C ARG A 33 6.00 5.66 3.86
N PRO A 34 5.56 4.56 3.24
CA PRO A 34 5.69 4.41 1.81
C PRO A 34 5.00 5.59 1.12
N PRO A 35 5.54 6.06 -0.02
CA PRO A 35 4.89 7.11 -0.80
C PRO A 35 3.49 6.66 -1.23
N TYR A 36 2.60 7.62 -1.47
CA TYR A 36 1.27 7.34 -1.99
C TYR A 36 1.39 6.56 -3.30
N TYR A 37 0.59 5.49 -3.42
CA TYR A 37 0.53 4.72 -4.66
C TYR A 37 -0.05 5.60 -5.78
N MET A 38 0.69 5.72 -6.86
CA MET A 38 0.24 6.36 -8.09
C MET A 38 0.11 5.26 -9.15
N GLY A 39 -1.14 5.00 -9.57
CA GLY A 39 -1.42 4.06 -10.65
C GLY A 39 -0.96 4.62 -12.00
N ARG A 40 -0.96 3.76 -13.02
CA ARG A 40 -0.65 4.13 -14.41
C ARG A 40 -1.74 5.02 -15.01
N ASP A 41 -2.97 4.88 -14.54
CA ASP A 41 -4.10 5.70 -14.90
C ASP A 41 -4.92 6.12 -13.66
N TYR A 42 -5.92 6.99 -13.89
CA TYR A 42 -6.79 7.49 -12.81
C TYR A 42 -7.62 6.37 -12.18
N MET A 43 -8.08 5.39 -12.97
CA MET A 43 -8.91 4.30 -12.47
C MET A 43 -8.14 3.38 -11.54
N GLU A 44 -6.92 2.99 -11.90
CA GLU A 44 -6.01 2.18 -11.08
C GLU A 44 -5.65 2.92 -9.78
N THR A 45 -5.41 4.22 -9.86
CA THR A 45 -5.19 5.06 -8.67
C THR A 45 -6.41 5.07 -7.75
N LEU A 46 -7.61 5.14 -8.33
CA LEU A 46 -8.86 5.20 -7.57
C LEU A 46 -9.20 3.84 -6.93
N MET A 47 -8.90 2.73 -7.61
CA MET A 47 -9.00 1.36 -7.08
C MET A 47 -7.99 1.05 -5.98
N ALA A 48 -6.82 1.70 -6.01
CA ALA A 48 -5.80 1.53 -4.98
C ALA A 48 -6.04 2.41 -3.74
N ASN A 49 -7.02 3.32 -3.78
CA ASN A 49 -7.28 4.22 -2.66
C ASN A 49 -7.94 3.48 -1.48
N GLN A 50 -7.53 3.84 -0.28
CA GLN A 50 -8.05 3.30 0.98
C GLN A 50 -9.33 4.01 1.43
N ASN A 51 -9.71 5.10 0.76
CA ASN A 51 -10.91 5.85 1.09
C ASN A 51 -12.17 5.15 0.54
N VAL A 52 -13.11 4.90 1.45
CA VAL A 52 -14.39 4.25 1.15
C VAL A 52 -15.24 5.04 0.16
N THR A 53 -15.16 6.37 0.14
CA THR A 53 -15.94 7.19 -0.80
C THR A 53 -15.58 6.90 -2.25
N ASP A 54 -14.33 6.55 -2.52
CA ASP A 54 -13.88 6.23 -3.87
C ASP A 54 -14.38 4.85 -4.30
N TRP A 55 -14.46 3.89 -3.38
CA TRP A 55 -15.10 2.59 -3.63
C TRP A 55 -16.58 2.72 -3.97
N ILE A 56 -17.31 3.62 -3.28
CA ILE A 56 -18.72 3.92 -3.61
C ILE A 56 -18.80 4.48 -5.03
N LYS A 57 -17.92 5.43 -5.37
CA LYS A 57 -17.86 6.01 -6.72
C LYS A 57 -17.52 4.98 -7.80
N ILE A 58 -16.58 4.05 -7.56
CA ILE A 58 -16.29 2.93 -8.49
C ILE A 58 -17.55 2.09 -8.69
N SER A 59 -18.23 1.75 -7.59
CA SER A 59 -19.43 0.93 -7.66
C SER A 59 -20.55 1.61 -8.45
N GLU A 60 -20.72 2.92 -8.31
CA GLU A 60 -21.68 3.71 -9.11
C GLU A 60 -21.33 3.73 -10.59
N MET A 61 -20.03 3.87 -10.92
CA MET A 61 -19.56 3.86 -12.31
C MET A 61 -19.77 2.51 -12.99
N LEU A 62 -19.59 1.40 -12.26
CA LEU A 62 -19.65 0.05 -12.81
C LEU A 62 -21.07 -0.54 -12.80
N LEU A 63 -21.84 -0.30 -11.73
CA LEU A 63 -23.14 -0.95 -11.49
C LEU A 63 -24.33 -0.04 -11.72
N GLY A 64 -24.10 1.26 -11.92
CA GLY A 64 -25.14 2.28 -12.10
C GLY A 64 -25.42 3.09 -10.83
N PRO A 65 -26.31 4.09 -10.92
CA PRO A 65 -26.54 5.05 -9.85
C PRO A 65 -27.10 4.39 -8.60
N VAL A 66 -26.50 4.70 -7.46
CA VAL A 66 -26.94 4.24 -6.14
C VAL A 66 -28.24 4.97 -5.74
N PRO A 67 -29.18 4.29 -5.05
CA PRO A 67 -30.41 4.92 -4.57
C PRO A 67 -30.12 6.11 -3.62
N PRO A 68 -30.91 7.19 -3.67
CA PRO A 68 -30.61 8.44 -2.95
C PRO A 68 -30.59 8.33 -1.42
N ASN A 69 -31.08 7.22 -0.86
CA ASN A 69 -31.14 6.97 0.59
C ASN A 69 -30.05 6.01 1.08
N PHE A 70 -29.07 5.66 0.24
CA PHE A 70 -27.97 4.79 0.65
C PHE A 70 -26.92 5.58 1.42
N SER A 71 -26.64 5.16 2.65
CA SER A 71 -25.53 5.67 3.44
C SER A 71 -24.65 4.50 3.86
N PHE A 72 -23.37 4.56 3.49
CA PHE A 72 -22.39 3.59 3.91
C PHE A 72 -21.66 4.10 5.15
N LEU A 73 -21.88 3.45 6.29
CA LEU A 73 -21.15 3.73 7.52
C LEU A 73 -20.05 2.66 7.70
N PRO A 74 -18.76 3.01 7.51
CA PRO A 74 -17.68 2.06 7.72
C PRO A 74 -17.66 1.61 9.19
N LYS A 75 -17.75 0.30 9.43
CA LYS A 75 -17.70 -0.31 10.77
C LYS A 75 -16.37 -0.04 11.50
N HIS A 76 -15.28 0.06 10.75
CA HIS A 76 -13.95 0.37 11.26
C HIS A 76 -13.40 1.58 10.50
N LYS A 77 -13.19 2.69 11.20
CA LYS A 77 -12.44 3.84 10.66
C LYS A 77 -10.96 3.48 10.71
N ALA A 78 -10.48 2.76 9.68
CA ALA A 78 -9.05 2.59 9.51
C ALA A 78 -8.46 3.96 9.16
N ASN A 79 -7.73 4.56 10.11
CA ASN A 79 -6.93 5.75 9.87
C ASN A 79 -5.77 5.38 8.94
N SER A 80 -6.06 5.30 7.65
CA SER A 80 -5.06 4.96 6.66
C SER A 80 -4.78 6.20 5.83
N SER A 81 -3.61 6.78 6.14
CA SER A 81 -2.91 7.87 5.45
C SER A 81 -3.32 9.31 5.84
N LYS A 82 -2.45 9.94 6.65
CA LYS A 82 -2.25 11.40 6.77
C LYS A 82 -0.78 11.68 6.52
#